data_AF-A0A437MS47-F1
#
_entry.id   AF-A0A437MS47-F1
#
_cell.length_a   1.000
_cell.length_b   1.000
_cell.length_c   1.000
_cell.angle_alpha   90.00
_cell.angle_beta   90.00
_cell.angle_gamma   90.00
#
_symmetry.space_group_name_H-M   'P 1'
#
loop_
_entity.id
_entity.type
_entity.pdbx_description
1 polymer ?
#
loop_
_entity_poly.entity_id
_entity_poly.type
_entity_poly.pdbx_seq_one_letter_code
_entity_poly.pdbx_strand_id
1 'polypeptide(L)'
;MNGSSAKLQTNNTTYFADFANLLVEEMLQINQTGNAIVYRTTINRFTAFASNLRLRFNDIDYKLLDGFKRHLLKEGIKPNTISNYFRTLSAIYNKAIKAKLADRSKYPSLDIVFKQERTGFSSAWQYY
;
A
#
# COMPACT_ATOMS: atom_id res chain seq x y z
N MET A 1 -17.06 27.95 15.21
CA MET A 1 -18.30 27.14 15.22
C MET A 1 -18.47 26.63 13.79
N ASN A 2 -18.28 25.37 13.41
CA ASN A 2 -18.42 24.11 14.13
C ASN A 2 -17.33 23.14 13.68
N GLY A 3 -16.68 22.51 14.67
CA GLY A 3 -15.86 21.34 14.43
C GLY A 3 -16.76 20.17 14.07
N SER A 4 -16.75 19.79 12.80
CA SER A 4 -17.24 18.50 12.34
C SER A 4 -16.04 17.60 12.13
N SER A 5 -15.40 17.19 13.23
CA SER A 5 -14.58 15.98 13.24
C SER A 5 -15.54 14.82 13.05
N ALA A 6 -15.82 14.51 11.78
CA ALA A 6 -16.55 13.31 11.40
C ALA A 6 -15.76 12.11 11.94
N LYS A 7 -16.18 11.59 13.09
CA LYS A 7 -15.90 10.20 13.46
C LYS A 7 -16.54 9.35 12.37
N LEU A 8 -15.77 9.02 11.35
CA LEU A 8 -16.14 8.07 10.32
C LEU A 8 -16.54 6.76 11.01
N GLN A 9 -17.76 6.34 10.74
CA GLN A 9 -18.46 5.26 11.42
C GLN A 9 -17.65 3.96 11.32
N THR A 10 -17.20 3.45 12.46
CA THR A 10 -16.26 2.32 12.62
C THR A 10 -16.85 0.94 12.32
N ASN A 11 -17.99 0.88 11.63
CA ASN A 11 -18.84 -0.32 11.63
C ASN A 11 -18.73 -1.16 10.34
N ASN A 12 -18.10 -0.64 9.27
CA ASN A 12 -18.12 -1.31 7.95
C ASN A 12 -16.79 -1.36 7.20
N THR A 13 -15.70 -0.83 7.74
CA THR A 13 -14.36 -0.86 7.10
C THR A 13 -13.62 -2.17 7.33
N THR A 14 -14.29 -3.31 7.11
CA THR A 14 -13.63 -4.63 7.18
C THR A 14 -12.81 -4.93 5.92
N TYR A 15 -13.10 -4.23 4.82
CA TYR A 15 -12.49 -4.45 3.51
C TYR A 15 -11.33 -3.48 3.25
N PHE A 16 -10.32 -3.99 2.57
CA PHE A 16 -9.10 -3.27 2.22
C PHE A 16 -9.40 -2.04 1.37
N ALA A 17 -10.20 -2.20 0.31
CA ALA A 17 -10.46 -1.13 -0.65
C ALA A 17 -11.17 0.06 0.01
N ASP A 18 -12.19 -0.20 0.84
CA ASP A 18 -12.95 0.83 1.53
C ASP A 18 -12.07 1.63 2.50
N PHE A 19 -11.27 0.93 3.31
CA PHE A 19 -10.34 1.59 4.24
C PHE A 19 -9.26 2.37 3.49
N ALA A 20 -8.71 1.81 2.41
CA ALA A 20 -7.67 2.48 1.64
C ALA A 20 -8.19 3.73 0.91
N ASN A 21 -9.44 3.71 0.43
CA ASN A 21 -10.09 4.88 -0.15
C ASN A 21 -10.36 5.96 0.90
N LEU A 22 -10.77 5.57 2.11
CA LEU A 22 -10.89 6.51 3.23
C LEU A 22 -9.56 7.21 3.55
N LEU A 23 -8.43 6.48 3.51
CA LEU A 23 -7.11 7.09 3.68
C LEU A 23 -6.76 8.07 2.55
N VAL A 24 -7.19 7.80 1.31
CA VAL A 24 -7.02 8.72 0.18
C VAL A 24 -7.81 10.00 0.41
N GLU A 25 -9.06 9.89 0.86
CA GLU A 25 -9.90 11.05 1.19
C GLU A 25 -9.28 11.89 2.31
N GLU A 26 -8.82 11.27 3.40
CA GLU A 26 -8.11 11.97 4.48
C GLU A 26 -6.87 12.73 3.96
N MET A 27 -6.07 12.09 3.09
CA MET A 27 -4.89 12.71 2.49
C MET A 27 -5.25 13.92 1.61
N LEU A 28 -6.36 13.86 0.90
CA LEU A 28 -6.85 14.99 0.11
C LEU A 28 -7.28 16.16 1.00
N GLN A 29 -7.93 15.90 2.13
CA GLN A 29 -8.34 16.94 3.09
C GLN A 29 -7.15 17.69 3.69
N ILE A 30 -6.00 17.02 3.87
CA ILE A 30 -4.77 17.62 4.39
C ILE A 30 -3.81 18.11 3.29
N ASN A 31 -4.29 18.29 2.05
CA ASN A 31 -3.52 18.76 0.88
C ASN A 31 -2.30 17.89 0.50
N GLN A 32 -2.31 16.59 0.86
CA GLN A 32 -1.29 15.63 0.44
C GLN A 32 -1.63 14.96 -0.89
N THR A 33 -1.96 15.77 -1.90
CA THR A 33 -2.51 15.33 -3.19
C THR A 33 -1.59 14.36 -3.94
N GLY A 34 -0.26 14.60 -3.91
CA GLY A 34 0.72 13.70 -4.54
C GLY A 34 0.69 12.29 -3.95
N ASN A 35 0.65 12.19 -2.62
CA ASN A 35 0.55 10.90 -1.93
C ASN A 35 -0.81 10.24 -2.20
N ALA A 36 -1.90 11.01 -2.17
CA ALA A 36 -3.25 10.52 -2.46
C ALA A 36 -3.34 9.87 -3.85
N ILE A 37 -2.68 10.45 -4.86
CA ILE A 37 -2.63 9.88 -6.23
C ILE A 37 -1.90 8.54 -6.24
N VAL A 38 -0.76 8.43 -5.55
CA VAL A 38 0.00 7.17 -5.45
C VAL A 38 -0.83 6.09 -4.76
N TYR A 39 -1.48 6.43 -3.65
CA TYR A 39 -2.37 5.54 -2.92
C TYR A 39 -3.50 5.04 -3.82
N ARG A 40 -4.25 5.96 -4.44
CA ARG A 40 -5.34 5.62 -5.35
C ARG A 40 -4.89 4.72 -6.51
N THR A 41 -3.77 5.04 -7.13
CA THR A 41 -3.23 4.23 -8.24
C THR A 41 -2.85 2.82 -7.79
N THR A 42 -2.23 2.72 -6.61
CA THR A 42 -1.86 1.43 -6.01
C THR A 42 -3.10 0.59 -5.70
N ILE A 43 -4.11 1.21 -5.06
CA ILE A 43 -5.36 0.55 -4.69
C ILE A 43 -6.05 0.01 -5.94
N ASN A 44 -6.23 0.85 -6.97
CA ASN A 44 -6.91 0.45 -8.21
C ASN A 44 -6.22 -0.73 -8.90
N ARG A 45 -4.88 -0.71 -8.98
CA ARG A 45 -4.13 -1.83 -9.59
C ARG A 45 -4.22 -3.09 -8.74
N PHE A 46 -4.12 -2.96 -7.41
CA PHE A 46 -4.16 -4.10 -6.52
C PHE A 46 -5.54 -4.75 -6.45
N THR A 47 -6.62 -3.97 -6.39
CA THR A 47 -7.99 -4.49 -6.39
C THR A 47 -8.36 -5.11 -7.74
N ALA A 48 -7.91 -4.53 -8.85
CA ALA A 48 -8.05 -5.13 -10.18
C ALA A 48 -7.33 -6.48 -10.26
N PHE A 49 -6.09 -6.56 -9.77
CA PHE A 49 -5.33 -7.82 -9.73
C PHE A 49 -6.00 -8.87 -8.83
N ALA A 50 -6.40 -8.48 -7.62
CA ALA A 50 -7.05 -9.38 -6.67
C ALA A 50 -8.42 -9.87 -7.17
N SER A 51 -9.01 -9.17 -8.16
CA SER A 51 -10.35 -9.44 -8.70
C SER A 51 -11.42 -9.58 -7.60
N ASN A 52 -11.17 -8.96 -6.46
CA ASN A 52 -11.98 -9.08 -5.26
C ASN A 52 -12.10 -7.71 -4.58
N LEU A 53 -13.24 -7.07 -4.80
CA LEU A 53 -13.57 -5.77 -4.20
C LEU A 53 -13.83 -5.88 -2.69
N ARG A 54 -14.15 -7.08 -2.20
CA ARG A 54 -14.42 -7.39 -0.78
C ARG A 54 -13.25 -8.13 -0.11
N LEU A 55 -12.03 -7.84 -0.56
CA LEU A 55 -10.82 -8.37 0.04
C LEU A 55 -10.67 -7.86 1.47
N ARG A 56 -10.62 -8.73 2.47
CA ARG A 56 -10.34 -8.33 3.86
C ARG A 56 -8.83 -8.23 4.08
N PHE A 57 -8.42 -7.49 5.09
CA PHE A 57 -7.00 -7.42 5.47
C PHE A 57 -6.39 -8.78 5.80
N ASN A 58 -7.17 -9.66 6.43
CA ASN A 58 -6.73 -11.02 6.76
C ASN A 58 -6.56 -11.94 5.53
N ASP A 59 -7.14 -11.57 4.39
CA ASP A 59 -7.04 -12.34 3.14
C ASP A 59 -5.81 -11.90 2.32
N ILE A 60 -5.14 -10.82 2.73
CA ILE A 60 -3.89 -10.37 2.12
C ILE A 60 -2.76 -11.23 2.66
N ASP A 61 -2.46 -12.32 1.95
CA ASP A 61 -1.37 -13.22 2.27
C ASP A 61 -0.11 -12.94 1.44
N TYR A 62 0.99 -13.62 1.77
CA TYR A 62 2.24 -13.51 1.01
C TYR A 62 2.07 -13.96 -0.45
N LYS A 63 1.22 -14.96 -0.73
CA LYS A 63 1.03 -15.48 -2.10
C LYS A 63 0.35 -14.45 -3.00
N LEU A 64 -0.66 -13.74 -2.50
CA LEU A 64 -1.34 -12.66 -3.20
C LEU A 64 -0.37 -11.53 -3.51
N LEU A 65 0.45 -11.14 -2.53
CA LEU A 65 1.48 -10.11 -2.70
C LEU A 65 2.56 -10.52 -3.70
N ASP A 66 3.08 -11.75 -3.64
CA ASP A 66 4.04 -12.26 -4.62
C ASP A 66 3.44 -12.37 -6.03
N GLY A 67 2.18 -12.83 -6.12
CA GLY A 67 1.42 -12.84 -7.36
C GLY A 67 1.26 -11.46 -7.97
N PHE A 68 0.94 -10.46 -7.16
CA PHE A 68 0.82 -9.07 -7.60
C PHE A 68 2.16 -8.52 -8.10
N LYS A 69 3.27 -8.81 -7.40
CA LYS A 69 4.62 -8.45 -7.84
C LYS A 69 4.94 -9.05 -9.21
N ARG A 70 4.70 -10.35 -9.40
CA ARG A 70 4.94 -11.05 -10.68
C ARG A 70 4.08 -10.48 -11.81
N HIS A 71 2.82 -10.15 -11.51
CA HIS A 71 1.93 -9.51 -12.47
C HIS A 71 2.50 -8.17 -12.95
N LEU A 72 2.92 -7.29 -12.03
CA LEU A 72 3.52 -6.01 -12.37
C LEU A 72 4.85 -6.15 -13.14
N LEU A 73 5.67 -7.16 -12.80
CA LEU A 73 6.88 -7.48 -13.56
C LEU A 73 6.55 -7.94 -14.98
N LYS A 74 5.51 -8.75 -15.16
CA LYS A 74 5.03 -9.21 -16.48
C LYS A 74 4.49 -8.07 -17.33
N GLU A 75 3.85 -7.08 -16.71
CA GLU A 75 3.42 -5.83 -17.37
C GLU A 75 4.59 -4.89 -17.73
N GLY A 76 5.83 -5.21 -17.33
CA GLY A 76 7.00 -4.38 -17.59
C GLY A 76 7.10 -3.13 -16.70
N ILE A 77 6.40 -3.13 -15.56
CA ILE A 77 6.47 -2.01 -14.60
C ILE A 77 7.88 -1.96 -13.98
N LYS A 78 8.46 -0.76 -13.93
CA LYS A 78 9.82 -0.56 -13.41
C LYS A 78 9.92 -0.98 -11.93
N PRO A 79 11.01 -1.63 -11.50
CA PRO A 79 11.18 -2.09 -10.11
C PRO A 79 11.00 -0.99 -9.06
N ASN A 80 11.38 0.25 -9.37
CA ASN A 80 11.17 1.40 -8.49
C ASN A 80 9.69 1.70 -8.26
N THR A 81 8.88 1.62 -9.31
CA THR A 81 7.43 1.81 -9.24
C THR A 81 6.77 0.67 -8.49
N ILE A 82 7.19 -0.57 -8.72
CA ILE A 82 6.70 -1.73 -7.95
C ILE A 82 7.05 -1.53 -6.47
N SER A 83 8.30 -1.13 -6.15
CA SER A 83 8.70 -0.81 -4.77
C SER A 83 7.82 0.27 -4.14
N ASN A 84 7.44 1.29 -4.92
CA ASN A 84 6.56 2.36 -4.46
C ASN A 84 5.14 1.86 -4.13
N TYR A 85 4.59 0.96 -4.95
CA TYR A 85 3.30 0.32 -4.69
C TYR A 85 3.34 -0.51 -3.41
N PHE A 86 4.38 -1.32 -3.21
CA PHE A 86 4.50 -2.14 -2.00
C PHE A 86 4.70 -1.33 -0.74
N ARG A 87 5.49 -0.24 -0.76
CA ARG A 87 5.58 0.70 0.36
C ARG A 87 4.22 1.30 0.71
N THR A 88 3.43 1.61 -0.31
CA THR A 88 2.07 2.14 -0.16
C THR A 88 1.13 1.10 0.48
N LEU A 89 1.18 -0.15 0.02
CA LEU A 89 0.43 -1.26 0.63
C LEU A 89 0.82 -1.47 2.11
N SER A 90 2.12 -1.45 2.43
CA SER A 90 2.62 -1.54 3.81
C SER A 90 2.10 -0.40 4.68
N ALA A 91 2.09 0.83 4.16
CA ALA A 91 1.59 1.98 4.89
C ALA A 91 0.09 1.88 5.16
N ILE A 92 -0.71 1.44 4.19
CA ILE A 92 -2.15 1.18 4.36
C ILE A 92 -2.37 0.11 5.42
N TYR A 93 -1.67 -1.02 5.34
CA TYR A 93 -1.81 -2.11 6.29
C TYR A 93 -1.38 -1.70 7.71
N ASN A 94 -0.26 -0.98 7.84
CA ASN A 94 0.18 -0.44 9.13
C ASN A 94 -0.85 0.51 9.75
N LYS A 95 -1.51 1.33 8.93
CA LYS A 95 -2.63 2.17 9.39
C LYS A 95 -3.83 1.32 9.81
N ALA A 96 -4.14 0.24 9.08
CA ALA A 96 -5.21 -0.69 9.43
C ALA A 96 -4.94 -1.43 10.76
N ILE A 97 -3.69 -1.81 11.04
CA ILE A 97 -3.28 -2.37 12.35
C ILE A 97 -3.53 -1.34 13.45
N LYS A 98 -3.13 -0.08 13.26
CA LYS A 98 -3.38 1.00 14.23
C LYS A 98 -4.87 1.23 14.47
N ALA A 99 -5.68 1.08 13.42
CA ALA A 99 -7.14 1.16 13.48
C ALA A 99 -7.81 -0.11 14.03
N LYS A 100 -7.04 -1.14 14.43
CA LYS A 100 -7.53 -2.46 14.90
C LYS A 100 -8.38 -3.22 13.87
N LEU A 101 -8.19 -2.93 12.58
CA LEU A 101 -8.87 -3.61 11.46
C LEU A 101 -8.09 -4.83 10.95
N ALA A 102 -6.78 -4.87 11.24
CA ALA A 102 -5.89 -5.95 10.86
C ALA A 102 -5.06 -6.40 12.06
N ASP A 103 -4.78 -7.70 12.15
CA ASP A 103 -3.88 -8.22 13.18
C ASP A 103 -2.43 -8.14 12.68
N ARG A 104 -1.54 -7.68 13.57
CA ARG A 104 -0.09 -7.67 13.34
C ARG A 104 0.45 -9.09 13.16
N SER A 105 -0.13 -10.08 13.83
CA SER A 105 0.28 -11.49 13.73
C SER A 105 0.11 -12.05 12.32
N LYS A 106 -0.87 -11.52 11.57
CA LYS A 106 -1.19 -11.91 10.20
C LYS A 106 -0.52 -11.05 9.13
N TYR A 107 0.24 -10.04 9.54
CA TYR A 107 0.95 -9.19 8.60
C TYR A 107 1.99 -10.03 7.85
N PRO A 108 1.82 -10.28 6.53
CA PRO A 108 2.93 -10.77 5.74
C PRO A 108 3.96 -9.66 5.82
N SER A 109 5.13 -9.93 6.35
CA SER A 109 6.22 -8.95 6.43
C SER A 109 6.53 -8.42 5.03
N LEU A 110 5.88 -7.32 4.64
CA LEU A 110 5.98 -6.71 3.32
C LEU A 110 7.40 -6.18 3.05
N ASP A 111 8.20 -6.03 4.12
CA ASP A 111 9.64 -5.74 4.05
C ASP A 111 10.41 -6.83 3.28
N ILE A 112 9.96 -8.08 3.30
CA ILE A 112 10.64 -9.20 2.62
C ILE A 112 10.52 -9.09 1.09
N VAL A 113 9.47 -8.43 0.59
CA VAL A 113 9.17 -8.43 -0.85
C VAL A 113 10.17 -7.59 -1.66
N PHE A 114 10.89 -6.67 -1.00
CA PHE A 114 11.79 -5.70 -1.63
C PHE A 114 13.17 -5.62 -0.97
N LYS A 115 13.86 -6.76 -0.84
CA LYS A 115 15.33 -6.72 -0.76
C LYS A 115 15.86 -6.26 -2.12
N GLN A 116 15.86 -4.95 -2.32
CA GLN A 116 16.58 -4.30 -3.41
C GLN A 116 18.05 -4.65 -3.19
N GLU A 117 18.64 -5.44 -4.09
CA GLU A 117 20.08 -5.45 -4.21
C GLU A 117 20.47 -3.99 -4.46
N ARG A 118 21.20 -3.40 -3.50
CA ARG A 118 21.75 -2.06 -3.69
C ARG A 118 22.58 -2.14 -4.97
N THR A 119 22.08 -1.61 -6.08
CA THR A 119 22.95 -1.23 -7.19
C THR A 119 24.03 -0.37 -6.57
N GLY A 120 25.25 -0.91 -6.56
CA GLY A 120 26.37 -0.36 -5.83
C GLY A 120 26.52 1.12 -6.11
N PHE A 121 26.84 1.88 -5.07
CA PHE A 121 27.49 3.18 -5.28
C PHE A 121 28.67 2.90 -6.21
N SER A 122 28.56 3.35 -7.46
CA SER A 122 29.63 3.28 -8.44
C SER A 122 30.87 3.88 -7.80
N SER A 123 31.91 3.07 -7.63
CA SER A 123 33.23 3.41 -7.14
C SER A 123 33.95 4.37 -8.11
N ALA A 124 33.46 5.60 -8.21
CA ALA A 124 33.96 6.65 -9.10
C ALA A 124 34.57 7.84 -8.34
N TRP A 125 35.08 7.63 -7.13
CA TRP A 125 35.81 8.65 -6.34
C TRP A 125 37.10 8.11 -5.74
N GLN A 126 37.88 7.33 -6.51
CA GLN A 126 39.23 6.89 -6.11
C GLN A 126 40.34 7.39 -7.04
N TYR A 127 40.03 8.25 -8.01
CA TYR A 127 41.06 8.95 -8.78
C TYR A 127 40.58 10.36 -9.07
N TYR A 128 41.04 11.32 -8.28
CA TYR A 128 41.54 12.66 -8.61
C TYR A 128 41.76 13.44 -7.30
#